data_AF-A0A2I0T7K9-F1
#
_entry.id   AF-A0A2I0T7K9-F1
#
_cell.length_a   1.000
_cell.length_b   1.000
_cell.length_c   1.000
_cell.angle_alpha   90.00
_cell.angle_beta   90.00
_cell.angle_gamma   90.00
#
_symmetry.space_group_name_H-M   'P 1'
#
loop_
_entity.id
_entity.type
_entity.pdbx_description
1 polymer ?
#
loop_
_entity_poly.entity_id
_entity_poly.type
_entity_poly.pdbx_seq_one_letter_code
_entity_poly.pdbx_strand_id
1 'polypeptide(L)'
;MVKIDELNLFNERSDQELKKAKAIKQSMEKNFDTVLKQEALFQEQNKEKQALILQLNKDIEEQKPKLERVIKQCSRLSREIQSLKKTKTETQEERDIDLRELKSFSRTIDKLLADVLEANPDLTTPFQMHFQQSNLELPTIASAGGSQSSRSPSTQSSLPSTRSPKGLVAKSSETCVGDLTYSDHCCWVALL
;
A
#
# COMPACT_ATOMS: atom_id res chain seq x y z
N MET A 1 68.22 4.25 46.56
CA MET A 1 66.91 4.90 46.53
C MET A 1 66.24 4.77 45.17
N VAL A 2 66.90 5.17 44.06
CA VAL A 2 66.37 5.15 42.68
C VAL A 2 65.67 3.85 42.23
N LYS A 3 66.21 2.66 42.55
CA LYS A 3 65.59 1.36 42.16
C LYS A 3 64.23 1.08 42.80
N ILE A 4 63.95 1.65 43.97
CA ILE A 4 62.66 1.48 44.66
C ILE A 4 61.59 2.30 43.94
N ASP A 5 61.94 3.51 43.50
CA ASP A 5 61.02 4.41 42.79
C ASP A 5 60.65 3.86 41.40
N GLU A 6 61.60 3.24 40.69
CA GLU A 6 61.36 2.56 39.42
C GLU A 6 60.42 1.35 39.55
N LEU A 7 60.61 0.55 40.60
CA LEU A 7 59.73 -0.60 40.90
C LEU A 7 58.31 -0.16 41.25
N ASN A 8 58.18 0.92 42.03
CA ASN A 8 56.88 1.48 42.37
C ASN A 8 56.14 1.98 41.12
N LEU A 9 56.83 2.71 40.24
CA LEU A 9 56.26 3.21 38.98
C LEU A 9 55.83 2.06 38.04
N PHE A 10 56.62 1.00 37.97
CA PHE A 10 56.26 -0.19 37.20
C PHE A 10 55.01 -0.88 37.77
N ASN A 11 54.95 -1.02 39.10
CA ASN A 11 53.81 -1.64 39.76
C ASN A 11 52.52 -0.84 39.56
N GLU A 12 52.58 0.49 39.68
CA GLU A 12 51.45 1.39 39.41
C GLU A 12 50.94 1.27 37.97
N ARG A 13 51.86 1.22 36.99
CA ARG A 13 51.50 1.03 35.58
C ARG A 13 50.84 -0.33 35.35
N SER A 14 51.38 -1.39 35.93
CA SER A 14 50.81 -2.74 35.85
C SER A 14 49.39 -2.78 36.42
N ASP A 15 49.17 -2.18 37.59
CA ASP A 15 47.86 -2.10 38.23
C ASP A 15 46.86 -1.28 37.39
N GLN A 16 47.33 -0.21 36.74
CA GLN A 16 46.49 0.60 35.86
C GLN A 16 46.05 -0.19 34.62
N GLU A 17 46.95 -0.92 33.98
CA GLU A 17 46.62 -1.77 32.82
C GLU A 17 45.67 -2.90 33.20
N LEU A 18 45.87 -3.51 34.37
CA LEU A 18 44.99 -4.55 34.89
C LEU A 18 43.57 -4.01 35.18
N LYS A 19 43.45 -2.78 35.69
CA LYS A 19 42.15 -2.10 35.88
C LYS A 19 41.46 -1.83 34.53
N LYS A 20 42.19 -1.32 33.54
CA LYS A 20 41.65 -1.08 32.18
C LYS A 20 41.15 -2.38 31.54
N ALA A 21 41.96 -3.43 31.59
CA ALA A 21 41.60 -4.73 31.03
C ALA A 21 40.33 -5.31 31.70
N LYS A 22 40.21 -5.20 33.02
CA LYS A 22 39.00 -5.59 33.76
C LYS A 22 37.77 -4.79 33.34
N ALA A 23 37.90 -3.47 33.18
CA ALA A 23 36.80 -2.62 32.76
C ALA A 23 36.34 -2.94 31.32
N ILE A 24 37.29 -3.18 30.40
CA ILE A 24 36.99 -3.58 29.03
C ILE A 24 36.27 -4.93 29.02
N LYS A 25 36.77 -5.92 29.77
CA LYS A 25 36.12 -7.24 29.88
C LYS A 25 34.67 -7.10 30.35
N GLN A 26 34.42 -6.37 31.44
CA GLN A 26 33.07 -6.16 31.95
C GLN A 26 32.15 -5.42 30.97
N SER A 27 32.70 -4.46 30.21
CA SER A 27 31.96 -3.77 29.16
C SER A 27 31.57 -4.71 28.03
N MET A 28 32.52 -5.54 27.57
CA MET A 28 32.28 -6.55 26.54
C MET A 28 31.25 -7.59 26.97
N GLU A 29 31.30 -8.06 28.22
CA GLU A 29 30.30 -8.99 28.78
C GLU A 29 28.88 -8.38 28.73
N LYS A 30 28.72 -7.12 29.14
CA LYS A 30 27.42 -6.42 29.06
C LYS A 30 26.93 -6.23 27.63
N ASN A 31 27.84 -5.90 26.70
CA ASN A 31 27.49 -5.75 25.29
C ASN A 31 27.07 -7.09 24.70
N PHE A 32 27.76 -8.17 25.06
CA PHE A 32 27.43 -9.52 24.63
C PHE A 32 26.03 -9.94 25.12
N ASP A 33 25.72 -9.70 26.40
CA ASP A 33 24.38 -9.95 26.96
C ASP A 33 23.28 -9.15 26.22
N THR A 34 23.59 -7.93 25.80
CA THR A 34 22.67 -7.09 25.04
C THR A 34 22.41 -7.67 23.64
N VAL A 35 23.48 -8.09 22.96
CA VAL A 35 23.38 -8.72 21.63
C VAL A 35 22.59 -10.03 21.70
N LEU A 36 22.80 -10.86 22.73
CA LEU A 36 22.03 -12.10 22.90
C LEU A 36 20.53 -11.84 23.09
N LYS A 37 20.17 -10.80 23.85
CA LYS A 37 18.76 -10.40 24.01
C LYS A 37 18.16 -9.91 22.69
N GLN A 38 18.91 -9.13 21.92
CA GLN A 38 18.47 -8.66 20.59
C GLN A 38 18.30 -9.83 19.62
N GLU A 39 19.22 -10.79 19.62
CA GLU A 39 19.12 -12.00 18.81
C GLU A 39 17.85 -12.78 19.14
N ALA A 40 17.56 -13.01 20.42
CA ALA A 40 16.34 -13.69 20.85
C ALA A 40 15.06 -12.96 20.40
N LEU A 41 15.05 -11.62 20.50
CA LEU A 41 13.92 -10.81 20.00
C LEU A 41 13.73 -10.94 18.49
N PHE A 42 14.81 -10.84 17.71
CA PHE A 42 14.73 -11.00 16.25
C PHE A 42 14.31 -12.41 15.83
N GLN A 43 14.76 -13.44 16.56
CA GLN A 43 14.31 -14.81 16.32
C GLN A 43 12.80 -14.95 16.52
N GLU A 44 12.23 -14.34 17.57
CA GLU A 44 10.79 -14.40 17.81
C GLU A 44 10.00 -13.62 16.75
N GLN A 45 10.43 -12.40 16.42
CA GLN A 45 9.83 -11.62 15.32
C GLN A 45 9.88 -12.37 13.98
N ASN A 46 10.95 -13.11 13.71
CA ASN A 46 11.05 -13.92 12.50
C ASN A 46 10.04 -15.07 12.50
N LYS A 47 9.81 -15.74 13.64
CA LYS A 47 8.77 -16.78 13.74
C LYS A 47 7.37 -16.21 13.53
N GLU A 48 7.07 -15.06 14.13
CA GLU A 48 5.79 -14.37 13.94
C GLU A 48 5.55 -14.02 12.47
N LYS A 49 6.55 -13.44 11.80
CA LYS A 49 6.49 -13.15 10.36
C LYS A 49 6.31 -14.41 9.51
N GLN A 50 7.02 -15.48 9.83
CA GLN A 50 6.85 -16.77 9.12
C GLN A 50 5.43 -17.34 9.30
N ALA A 51 4.87 -17.27 10.51
CA ALA A 51 3.50 -17.69 10.77
C ALA A 51 2.48 -16.86 9.99
N LEU A 52 2.69 -15.54 9.92
CA LEU A 52 1.86 -14.64 9.11
C LEU A 52 1.93 -14.97 7.62
N ILE A 53 3.12 -15.20 7.08
CA ILE A 53 3.31 -15.60 5.67
C ILE A 53 2.56 -16.90 5.37
N LEU A 54 2.66 -17.90 6.25
CA LEU A 54 1.94 -19.18 6.08
C LEU A 54 0.43 -18.98 6.08
N GLN A 55 -0.09 -18.13 6.97
CA GLN A 55 -1.51 -17.81 7.04
C GLN A 55 -1.99 -17.08 5.78
N LEU A 56 -1.28 -16.04 5.34
CA LEU A 56 -1.62 -15.30 4.12
C LEU A 56 -1.61 -16.19 2.88
N ASN A 57 -0.64 -17.10 2.76
CA ASN A 57 -0.59 -18.07 1.67
C ASN A 57 -1.82 -18.98 1.66
N LYS A 58 -2.25 -19.45 2.83
CA LYS A 58 -3.48 -20.25 2.96
C LYS A 58 -4.71 -19.45 2.52
N ASP A 59 -4.81 -18.20 2.95
CA ASP A 59 -5.94 -17.33 2.58
C ASP A 59 -5.97 -17.06 1.07
N ILE A 60 -4.81 -16.84 0.44
CA ILE A 60 -4.69 -16.72 -1.01
C ILE A 60 -5.20 -17.97 -1.72
N GLU A 61 -4.76 -19.17 -1.29
CA GLU A 61 -5.21 -20.43 -1.89
C GLU A 61 -6.71 -20.67 -1.70
N GLU A 62 -7.30 -20.21 -0.58
CA GLU A 62 -8.75 -20.30 -0.36
C GLU A 62 -9.55 -19.33 -1.26
N GLN A 63 -8.99 -18.15 -1.57
CA GLN A 63 -9.66 -17.14 -2.39
C GLN A 63 -9.61 -17.45 -3.89
N LYS A 64 -8.55 -18.09 -4.38
CA LYS A 64 -8.40 -18.49 -5.80
C LYS A 64 -9.64 -19.17 -6.40
N PRO A 65 -10.21 -20.24 -5.81
CA PRO A 65 -11.39 -20.90 -6.38
C PRO A 65 -12.66 -20.04 -6.32
N LYS A 66 -12.77 -19.10 -5.36
CA LYS A 66 -13.90 -18.17 -5.27
C LYS A 66 -13.84 -17.18 -6.44
N LEU A 67 -12.66 -16.63 -6.71
CA LEU A 67 -12.41 -15.73 -7.84
C LEU A 67 -12.69 -16.44 -9.18
N GLU A 68 -12.20 -17.67 -9.36
CA GLU A 68 -12.44 -18.47 -10.57
C GLU A 68 -13.94 -18.68 -10.84
N ARG A 69 -14.74 -18.91 -9.79
CA ARG A 69 -16.19 -19.06 -9.92
C ARG A 69 -16.85 -17.75 -10.38
N VAL A 70 -16.44 -16.62 -9.81
CA VAL A 70 -16.96 -15.30 -10.20
C VAL A 70 -16.60 -14.98 -11.65
N ILE A 71 -15.36 -15.23 -12.07
CA ILE A 71 -14.92 -15.04 -13.47
C ILE A 71 -15.79 -15.86 -14.44
N LYS A 72 -16.06 -17.13 -14.11
CA LYS A 72 -16.95 -17.99 -14.91
C LYS A 72 -18.38 -17.44 -15.00
N GLN A 73 -18.91 -16.93 -13.89
CA GLN A 73 -20.25 -16.33 -13.85
C GLN A 73 -20.32 -15.05 -14.69
N CYS A 74 -19.34 -14.15 -14.54
CA CYS A 74 -19.23 -12.93 -15.34
C CYS A 74 -19.16 -13.26 -16.84
N SER A 75 -18.29 -14.19 -17.24
CA SER A 75 -18.18 -14.61 -18.65
C SER A 75 -19.50 -15.15 -19.20
N ARG A 76 -20.26 -15.90 -18.39
CA ARG A 76 -21.58 -16.41 -18.80
C ARG A 76 -22.58 -15.27 -19.01
N LEU A 77 -22.67 -14.36 -18.05
CA LEU A 77 -23.59 -13.22 -18.11
C LEU A 77 -23.27 -12.27 -19.26
N SER A 78 -21.99 -11.97 -19.51
CA SER A 78 -21.58 -11.15 -20.66
C SER A 78 -22.06 -11.75 -21.99
N ARG A 79 -21.92 -13.07 -22.17
CA ARG A 79 -22.42 -13.76 -23.38
C ARG A 79 -23.95 -13.67 -23.51
N GLU A 80 -24.67 -13.79 -22.39
CA GLU A 80 -26.13 -13.66 -22.37
C GLU A 80 -26.58 -12.25 -22.75
N ILE A 81 -25.94 -11.22 -22.21
CA ILE A 81 -26.20 -9.81 -22.54
C ILE A 81 -25.95 -9.55 -24.03
N GLN A 82 -24.82 -10.01 -24.57
CA GLN A 82 -24.49 -9.87 -25.99
C GLN A 82 -25.49 -10.59 -26.90
N SER A 83 -25.92 -11.79 -26.51
CA SER A 83 -26.94 -12.56 -27.23
C SER A 83 -28.30 -11.82 -27.24
N LEU A 84 -28.74 -11.28 -26.10
CA LEU A 84 -29.97 -10.50 -25.99
C LEU A 84 -29.91 -9.21 -26.81
N LYS A 85 -28.77 -8.51 -26.81
CA LYS A 85 -28.54 -7.29 -27.60
C LYS A 85 -28.31 -7.57 -29.10
N LYS A 86 -28.20 -8.83 -29.52
CA LYS A 86 -27.86 -9.26 -30.89
C LYS A 86 -26.55 -8.67 -31.42
N THR A 87 -25.61 -8.36 -30.53
CA THR A 87 -24.29 -7.82 -30.86
C THR A 87 -23.26 -8.94 -30.73
N LYS A 88 -22.40 -9.13 -31.73
CA LYS A 88 -21.32 -10.14 -31.70
C LYS A 88 -20.05 -9.63 -30.98
N THR A 89 -20.01 -8.34 -30.67
CA THR A 89 -18.86 -7.64 -30.10
C THR A 89 -19.21 -7.06 -28.75
N GLU A 90 -18.16 -6.68 -28.02
CA GLU A 90 -18.23 -5.96 -26.76
C GLU A 90 -19.17 -4.73 -26.86
N THR A 91 -20.02 -4.61 -25.84
CA THR A 91 -20.99 -3.53 -25.71
C THR A 91 -20.29 -2.21 -25.37
N GLN A 92 -20.97 -1.07 -25.61
CA GLN A 92 -20.40 0.23 -25.23
C GLN A 92 -20.21 0.33 -23.71
N GLU A 93 -21.10 -0.28 -22.95
CA GLU A 93 -21.05 -0.29 -21.49
C GLU A 93 -19.86 -1.08 -20.95
N GLU A 94 -19.53 -2.23 -21.56
CA GLU A 94 -18.31 -3.00 -21.25
C GLU A 94 -17.05 -2.16 -21.49
N ARG A 95 -16.93 -1.49 -22.64
CA ARG A 95 -15.80 -0.58 -22.93
C ARG A 95 -15.66 0.57 -21.94
N ASP A 96 -16.79 1.15 -21.54
CA ASP A 96 -16.81 2.26 -20.58
C ASP A 96 -16.40 1.79 -19.16
N ILE A 97 -16.69 0.54 -18.79
CA ILE A 97 -16.22 -0.09 -17.56
C ILE A 97 -14.69 -0.29 -17.63
N ASP A 98 -14.18 -0.90 -18.68
CA ASP A 98 -12.75 -1.15 -18.86
C ASP A 98 -11.92 0.15 -18.82
N LEU A 99 -12.42 1.20 -19.47
CA LEU A 99 -11.76 2.51 -19.45
C LEU A 99 -11.77 3.13 -18.04
N ARG A 100 -12.86 2.95 -17.28
CA ARG A 100 -12.96 3.42 -15.89
C ARG A 100 -11.99 2.67 -14.99
N GLU A 101 -11.90 1.35 -15.14
CA GLU A 101 -10.98 0.49 -14.39
C GLU A 101 -9.53 0.86 -14.70
N LEU A 102 -9.16 1.01 -15.97
CA LEU A 102 -7.83 1.43 -16.39
C LEU A 102 -7.43 2.79 -15.79
N LYS A 103 -8.34 3.77 -15.79
CA LYS A 103 -8.10 5.06 -15.15
C LYS A 103 -7.92 4.94 -13.65
N SER A 104 -8.70 4.09 -12.98
CA SER A 104 -8.58 3.87 -11.54
C SER A 104 -7.25 3.20 -11.16
N PHE A 105 -6.80 2.23 -11.98
CA PHE A 105 -5.51 1.58 -11.83
C PHE A 105 -4.36 2.58 -12.01
N SER A 106 -4.39 3.39 -13.07
CA SER A 106 -3.40 4.46 -13.29
C SER A 106 -3.29 5.37 -12.08
N ARG A 107 -4.43 5.85 -11.54
CA ARG A 107 -4.44 6.69 -10.32
C ARG A 107 -3.84 6.00 -9.11
N THR A 108 -4.02 4.70 -8.99
CA THR A 108 -3.47 3.90 -7.88
C THR A 108 -1.96 3.84 -7.98
N ILE A 109 -1.43 3.61 -9.18
CA ILE A 109 0.01 3.62 -9.45
C ILE A 109 0.61 5.02 -9.23
N ASP A 110 -0.04 6.07 -9.74
CA ASP A 110 0.40 7.45 -9.58
C ASP A 110 0.49 7.83 -8.10
N LYS A 111 -0.50 7.42 -7.30
CA LYS A 111 -0.52 7.63 -5.85
C LYS A 111 0.61 6.86 -5.16
N LEU A 112 0.74 5.56 -5.44
CA LEU A 112 1.80 4.74 -4.85
C LEU A 112 3.18 5.32 -5.15
N LEU A 113 3.41 5.77 -6.38
CA LEU A 113 4.67 6.37 -6.78
C LEU A 113 4.92 7.71 -6.06
N ALA A 114 3.90 8.56 -5.95
CA ALA A 114 4.00 9.80 -5.18
C ALA A 114 4.34 9.53 -3.71
N ASP A 115 3.67 8.57 -3.07
CA ASP A 115 3.92 8.19 -1.67
C ASP A 115 5.36 7.68 -1.46
N VAL A 116 5.89 6.88 -2.40
CA VAL A 116 7.27 6.37 -2.35
C VAL A 116 8.29 7.49 -2.50
N LEU A 117 8.05 8.44 -3.41
CA LEU A 117 8.94 9.57 -3.65
C LEU A 117 8.92 10.58 -2.49
N GLU A 118 7.77 10.80 -1.86
CA GLU A 118 7.65 11.62 -0.66
C GLU A 118 8.44 11.02 0.51
N ALA A 119 8.35 9.70 0.71
CA ALA A 119 9.08 9.00 1.76
C ALA A 119 10.60 8.90 1.50
N ASN A 120 11.03 8.99 0.23
CA ASN A 120 12.42 8.75 -0.18
C ASN A 120 12.89 9.84 -1.18
N PRO A 121 13.26 11.03 -0.71
CA PRO A 121 13.60 12.16 -1.58
C PRO A 121 14.79 11.88 -2.50
N ASP A 122 15.73 11.03 -2.08
CA ASP A 122 16.91 10.63 -2.86
C ASP A 122 16.57 9.90 -4.17
N LEU A 123 15.37 9.29 -4.24
CA LEU A 123 14.89 8.59 -5.43
C LEU A 123 14.29 9.54 -6.48
N THR A 124 14.00 10.79 -6.10
CA THR A 124 13.32 11.75 -6.99
C THR A 124 14.12 12.03 -8.26
N THR A 125 15.41 12.35 -8.13
CA THR A 125 16.25 12.69 -9.28
C THR A 125 16.45 11.53 -10.25
N PRO A 126 16.77 10.30 -9.80
CA PRO A 126 16.80 9.12 -10.67
C PRO A 126 15.48 8.86 -11.41
N PHE A 127 14.34 8.89 -10.71
CA PHE A 127 13.03 8.67 -11.33
C PHE A 127 12.69 9.75 -12.34
N GLN A 128 12.98 11.01 -12.03
CA GLN A 128 12.77 12.13 -12.93
C GLN A 128 13.54 11.96 -14.24
N MET A 129 14.80 11.50 -14.17
CA MET A 129 15.59 11.22 -15.36
C MET A 129 14.96 10.13 -16.23
N HIS A 130 14.50 9.03 -15.63
CA HIS A 130 13.87 7.92 -16.37
C HIS A 130 12.54 8.30 -17.02
N PHE A 131 11.72 9.11 -16.33
CA PHE A 131 10.47 9.61 -16.89
C PHE A 131 10.73 10.58 -18.05
N GLN A 132 11.70 11.49 -17.91
CA GLN A 132 12.10 12.42 -18.97
C GLN A 132 12.61 11.70 -20.22
N GLN A 133 13.37 10.59 -20.07
CA GLN A 133 13.78 9.75 -21.21
C GLN A 133 12.58 9.22 -22.02
N SER A 134 11.43 9.03 -21.36
CA SER A 134 10.19 8.57 -21.97
C SER A 134 9.25 9.71 -22.36
N ASN A 135 9.68 10.98 -22.22
CA ASN A 135 8.85 12.19 -22.37
C ASN A 135 7.63 12.20 -21.45
N LEU A 136 7.78 11.69 -20.22
CA LEU A 136 6.76 11.68 -19.19
C LEU A 136 7.15 12.60 -18.04
N GLU A 137 6.14 13.10 -17.33
CA GLU A 137 6.31 13.85 -16.09
C GLU A 137 6.11 12.95 -14.87
N LEU A 138 6.79 13.28 -13.77
CA LEU A 138 6.60 12.56 -12.52
C LEU A 138 5.19 12.79 -11.98
N PRO A 139 4.47 11.72 -11.57
CA PRO A 139 3.19 11.89 -10.89
C PRO A 139 3.34 12.77 -9.66
N THR A 140 2.59 13.87 -9.63
CA THR A 140 2.50 14.77 -8.47
C THR A 140 1.11 14.63 -7.87
N ILE A 141 0.95 14.80 -6.55
CA ILE A 141 -0.36 14.67 -5.85
C ILE A 141 -1.45 15.55 -6.49
N ALA A 142 -1.08 16.69 -7.08
CA ALA A 142 -1.98 17.56 -7.84
C ALA A 142 -2.51 16.93 -9.16
N SER A 143 -1.76 16.01 -9.77
CA SER A 143 -2.15 15.28 -10.99
C SER A 143 -3.20 14.19 -10.72
N ALA A 144 -3.22 13.63 -9.50
CA ALA A 144 -4.26 12.69 -9.06
C ALA A 144 -5.63 13.38 -8.84
N GLY A 145 -5.62 14.70 -8.64
CA GLY A 145 -6.79 15.56 -8.48
C GLY A 145 -7.43 15.95 -9.82
N GLY A 146 -7.94 14.97 -10.56
CA GLY A 146 -8.94 15.15 -11.61
C GLY A 146 -8.60 16.14 -12.72
N SER A 147 -8.30 15.61 -13.91
CA SER A 147 -8.62 16.35 -15.14
C SER A 147 -10.10 16.75 -15.06
N GLN A 148 -10.34 18.05 -14.82
CA GLN A 148 -11.65 18.64 -14.94
C GLN A 148 -12.15 18.25 -16.33
N SER A 149 -13.19 17.40 -16.37
CA SER A 149 -13.98 17.26 -17.57
C SER A 149 -14.38 18.68 -17.96
N SER A 150 -13.92 19.14 -19.12
CA SER A 150 -14.41 20.31 -19.78
C SER A 150 -15.92 20.10 -20.01
N ARG A 151 -16.72 20.50 -19.04
CA ARG A 151 -18.16 20.62 -19.21
C ARG A 151 -18.36 21.80 -20.14
N SER A 152 -18.44 21.53 -21.44
CA SER A 152 -19.00 22.47 -22.40
C SER A 152 -20.37 22.92 -21.89
N PRO A 153 -20.70 24.23 -21.91
CA PRO A 153 -22.02 24.69 -21.48
C PRO A 153 -23.03 24.20 -22.52
N SER A 154 -23.86 23.21 -22.17
CA SER A 154 -25.05 22.91 -22.95
C SER A 154 -26.08 24.01 -22.66
N THR A 155 -26.45 24.72 -23.71
CA THR A 155 -27.51 25.73 -23.72
C THR A 155 -28.81 25.09 -23.25
N GLN A 156 -29.27 25.45 -22.05
CA GLN A 156 -30.61 25.10 -21.58
C GLN A 156 -31.64 25.85 -22.42
N SER A 157 -32.28 25.16 -23.36
CA SER A 157 -33.58 25.59 -23.89
C SER A 157 -34.66 25.11 -22.91
N SER A 158 -35.10 26.02 -22.05
CA SER A 158 -36.29 25.83 -21.22
C SER A 158 -37.54 26.00 -22.09
N LEU A 159 -38.28 24.91 -22.29
CA LEU A 159 -39.68 24.96 -22.74
C LEU A 159 -40.60 24.76 -21.54
N PRO A 160 -41.67 25.58 -21.39
CA PRO A 160 -42.57 25.48 -20.26
C PRO A 160 -43.41 24.20 -20.31
N SER A 161 -43.40 23.46 -19.21
CA SER A 161 -44.21 22.26 -18.97
C SER A 161 -45.67 22.65 -18.73
N THR A 162 -46.55 22.19 -19.63
CA THR A 162 -48.00 22.29 -19.47
C THR A 162 -48.51 21.21 -18.50
N ARG A 163 -49.02 21.71 -17.39
CA ARG A 163 -49.82 21.06 -16.35
C ARG A 163 -51.02 20.30 -16.92
N SER A 164 -51.24 19.05 -16.48
CA SER A 164 -52.56 18.51 -16.10
C SER A 164 -52.49 17.14 -15.39
N PRO A 165 -53.54 16.77 -14.62
CA PRO A 165 -53.38 16.02 -13.36
C PRO A 165 -53.93 14.58 -13.35
N LYS A 166 -53.67 13.92 -12.21
CA LYS A 166 -54.50 12.90 -11.54
C LYS A 166 -54.36 11.44 -12.02
N GLY A 167 -53.83 10.60 -11.12
CA GLY A 167 -53.91 9.13 -11.16
C GLY A 167 -53.41 8.56 -9.83
N LEU A 168 -54.30 7.84 -9.14
CA LEU A 168 -54.19 7.37 -7.75
C LEU A 168 -53.40 6.06 -7.60
N VAL A 169 -52.78 5.91 -6.42
CA VAL A 169 -52.56 4.67 -5.63
C VAL A 169 -51.54 3.65 -6.15
N ALA A 170 -50.47 3.42 -5.38
CA ALA A 170 -50.27 2.19 -4.59
C ALA A 170 -48.99 2.29 -3.74
N LYS A 171 -49.03 1.65 -2.57
CA LYS A 171 -48.16 1.84 -1.40
C LYS A 171 -47.42 0.54 -1.10
N SER A 172 -46.10 0.59 -0.93
CA SER A 172 -45.21 -0.32 -0.17
C SER A 172 -43.80 -0.21 -0.77
N SER A 173 -42.68 -0.13 -0.06
CA SER A 173 -42.34 -0.38 1.34
C SER A 173 -40.96 0.24 1.57
N GLU A 174 -40.76 0.83 2.75
CA GLU A 174 -39.48 1.32 3.25
C GLU A 174 -38.56 0.15 3.62
N THR A 175 -37.26 0.27 3.32
CA THR A 175 -36.17 -0.10 4.25
C THR A 175 -34.90 0.60 3.80
N CYS A 176 -34.40 1.49 4.66
CA CYS A 176 -33.10 2.15 4.54
C CYS A 176 -31.99 1.17 4.91
N VAL A 177 -30.91 1.14 4.13
CA VAL A 177 -29.61 0.58 4.55
C VAL A 177 -28.76 1.76 4.98
N GLY A 178 -28.41 1.79 6.27
CA GLY A 178 -27.48 2.75 6.84
C GLY A 178 -26.04 2.34 6.54
N ASP A 179 -25.27 3.33 6.08
CA ASP A 179 -23.82 3.32 5.99
C ASP A 179 -23.15 2.99 7.33
N LEU A 180 -22.10 2.18 7.27
CA LEU A 180 -21.04 2.16 8.27
C LEU A 180 -19.69 2.17 7.53
N THR A 181 -19.17 3.38 7.37
CA THR A 181 -17.76 3.65 7.13
C THR A 181 -16.95 3.21 8.35
N TYR A 182 -15.89 2.43 8.16
CA TYR A 182 -14.79 2.36 9.13
C TYR A 182 -13.46 2.24 8.39
N SER A 183 -12.71 3.35 8.38
CA SER A 183 -11.26 3.37 8.20
C SER A 183 -10.61 2.55 9.30
N ASP A 184 -9.58 1.77 8.99
CA ASP A 184 -8.22 2.13 9.43
C ASP A 184 -7.15 1.11 8.99
N HIS A 185 -6.12 1.70 8.37
CA HIS A 185 -4.69 1.48 8.55
C HIS A 185 -4.05 0.08 8.43
N CYS A 186 -3.29 -0.04 7.33
CA CYS A 186 -1.85 -0.32 7.28
C CYS A 186 -1.31 -1.65 7.85
N CYS A 187 -0.93 -2.56 6.93
CA CYS A 187 0.34 -3.29 6.97
C CYS A 187 0.57 -4.02 5.63
N TRP A 188 1.23 -3.37 4.68
CA TRP A 188 1.80 -4.04 3.49
C TRP A 188 3.31 -3.85 3.53
N VAL A 189 4.00 -4.85 4.09
CA VAL A 189 5.43 -5.04 3.88
C VAL A 189 5.60 -6.09 2.79
N ALA A 190 6.30 -5.68 1.74
CA ALA A 190 6.54 -6.41 0.50
C ALA A 190 7.42 -7.65 0.69
N LEU A 191 7.11 -8.69 -0.11
CA LEU A 191 7.99 -9.84 -0.36
C LEU A 191 9.09 -9.46 -1.37
N LEU A 192 10.34 -9.71 -0.96
CA LEU A 192 11.36 -10.34 -1.79
C LEU A 192 11.43 -11.82 -1.38
#